data_AF-A0A812WUG3-F1
#
_entry.id   AF-A0A812WUG3-F1
#
_cell.length_a   1.000
_cell.length_b   1.000
_cell.length_c   1.000
_cell.angle_alpha   90.00
_cell.angle_beta   90.00
_cell.angle_gamma   90.00
#
_symmetry.space_group_name_H-M   'P 1'
#
loop_
_entity.id
_entity.type
_entity.pdbx_description
1 polymer ?
#
loop_
_entity_poly.entity_id
_entity_poly.type
_entity_poly.pdbx_seq_one_letter_code
_entity_poly.pdbx_strand_id
1 'polypeptide(L)'
;MVQPGCSGKRSRRAEKRQPVKQTELCAFFAEGKCTRGNRCTFAHGIAQLRPRPDLYKTRLCSSWALLQRCPYGESCTHAHGEEELRTIGDFADPAEVRGLSKEESSTASGDCES
;
A
#
# COMPACT_ATOMS: atom_id res chain seq x y z
N MET A 1 -41.49 -18.77 -26.86
CA MET A 1 -41.51 -17.83 -25.73
C MET A 1 -40.31 -18.13 -24.86
N VAL A 2 -39.17 -17.43 -25.04
CA VAL A 2 -38.07 -17.44 -24.05
C VAL A 2 -37.32 -16.10 -24.12
N GLN A 3 -37.38 -15.37 -23.03
CA GLN A 3 -36.47 -14.31 -22.57
C GLN A 3 -36.41 -14.48 -21.03
N PRO A 4 -35.42 -13.96 -20.27
CA PRO A 4 -34.17 -13.28 -20.62
C PRO A 4 -32.94 -13.82 -19.83
N GLY A 5 -31.73 -13.67 -20.38
CA GLY A 5 -30.48 -13.89 -19.64
C GLY A 5 -30.11 -12.68 -18.79
N CYS A 6 -29.97 -12.89 -17.48
CA CYS A 6 -29.67 -11.86 -16.49
C CYS A 6 -28.31 -11.15 -16.74
N SER A 7 -28.35 -9.82 -16.77
CA SER A 7 -27.18 -8.94 -16.87
C SER A 7 -26.24 -9.08 -15.66
N GLY A 8 -25.08 -9.72 -15.88
CA GLY A 8 -23.99 -9.78 -14.92
C GLY A 8 -23.27 -8.42 -14.77
N LYS A 9 -23.65 -7.66 -13.75
CA LYS A 9 -22.98 -6.40 -13.37
C LYS A 9 -21.70 -6.76 -12.61
N ARG A 10 -20.56 -6.77 -13.31
CA ARG A 10 -19.24 -6.96 -12.70
C ARG A 10 -18.92 -5.77 -11.80
N SER A 11 -19.14 -5.92 -10.50
CA SER A 11 -18.76 -4.95 -9.46
C SER A 11 -17.24 -4.76 -9.46
N ARG A 12 -16.74 -3.71 -10.13
CA ARG A 12 -15.35 -3.28 -9.98
C ARG A 12 -15.17 -2.69 -8.58
N ARG A 13 -14.71 -3.50 -7.64
CA ARG A 13 -14.41 -3.08 -6.26
C ARG A 13 -13.12 -2.25 -6.30
N ALA A 14 -13.27 -0.93 -6.38
CA ALA A 14 -12.15 0.01 -6.29
C ALA A 14 -11.56 -0.06 -4.87
N GLU A 15 -10.36 -0.62 -4.75
CA GLU A 15 -9.60 -0.71 -3.51
C GLU A 15 -9.30 0.71 -3.00
N LYS A 16 -10.05 1.14 -1.98
CA LYS A 16 -10.13 2.52 -1.51
C LYS A 16 -8.75 2.93 -0.97
N ARG A 17 -8.09 3.88 -1.65
CA ARG A 17 -6.89 4.55 -1.15
C ARG A 17 -7.27 5.28 0.14
N GLN A 18 -6.84 4.77 1.30
CA GLN A 18 -7.11 5.46 2.56
C GLN A 18 -6.30 6.77 2.58
N PRO A 19 -6.94 7.92 2.86
CA PRO A 19 -6.22 9.19 2.94
C PRO A 19 -5.27 9.16 4.13
N VAL A 20 -4.02 9.54 3.86
CA VAL A 20 -2.98 9.70 4.89
C VAL A 20 -3.42 10.83 5.84
N LYS A 21 -3.54 10.52 7.13
CA LYS A 21 -4.08 11.47 8.11
C LYS A 21 -3.05 12.56 8.41
N GLN A 22 -3.55 13.79 8.51
CA GLN A 22 -2.86 14.98 9.00
C GLN A 22 -1.62 15.36 8.18
N THR A 23 -1.63 15.14 6.86
CA THR A 23 -0.52 15.55 5.97
C THR A 23 -0.58 16.99 5.48
N GLU A 24 -1.71 17.67 5.72
CA GLU A 24 -1.94 19.06 5.33
C GLU A 24 -2.62 19.81 6.49
N LEU A 25 -2.36 21.11 6.60
CA LEU A 25 -2.98 21.96 7.61
C LEU A 25 -4.48 22.13 7.32
N CYS A 26 -5.28 22.11 8.38
CA CYS A 26 -6.71 22.31 8.29
C CYS A 26 -7.02 23.80 8.10
N ALA A 27 -7.45 24.20 6.90
CA ALA A 27 -7.86 25.57 6.60
C ALA A 27 -8.97 26.08 7.57
N PHE A 28 -9.97 25.23 7.83
CA PHE A 28 -11.06 25.57 8.77
C PHE A 28 -10.57 25.76 10.20
N PHE A 29 -9.50 25.07 10.62
CA PHE A 29 -8.93 25.29 11.94
C PHE A 29 -8.13 26.59 11.98
N ALA A 30 -7.40 26.91 10.91
CA ALA A 30 -6.73 28.20 10.77
C ALA A 30 -7.72 29.37 10.81
N GLU A 31 -8.94 29.18 10.31
CA GLU A 31 -10.05 30.15 10.40
C GLU A 31 -10.85 30.08 11.72
N GLY A 32 -10.55 29.14 12.62
CA GLY A 32 -11.29 28.95 13.89
C GLY A 32 -12.68 28.32 13.75
N LYS A 33 -13.03 27.75 12.59
CA LYS A 33 -14.35 27.18 12.26
C LYS A 33 -14.39 25.65 12.28
N CYS A 34 -13.28 24.98 12.60
CA CYS A 34 -13.23 23.52 12.57
C CYS A 34 -13.99 22.89 13.76
N THR A 35 -15.04 22.11 13.46
CA THR A 35 -15.84 21.38 14.46
C THR A 35 -15.39 19.94 14.69
N ARG A 36 -14.39 19.46 13.94
CA ARG A 36 -13.95 18.05 13.98
C ARG A 36 -13.05 17.72 15.18
N GLY A 37 -12.53 18.74 15.87
CA GLY A 37 -11.61 18.58 17.01
C GLY A 37 -10.42 17.67 16.67
N ASN A 38 -10.03 16.81 17.61
CA ASN A 38 -8.90 15.88 17.45
C ASN A 38 -9.16 14.72 16.47
N ARG A 39 -10.38 14.60 15.91
CA ARG A 39 -10.71 13.61 14.86
C ARG A 39 -10.59 14.20 13.46
N CYS A 40 -10.10 15.43 13.32
CA CYS A 40 -9.87 16.03 12.02
C CYS A 40 -8.82 15.23 11.24
N THR A 41 -9.10 14.92 9.97
CA THR A 41 -8.16 14.26 9.06
C THR A 41 -7.03 15.19 8.62
N PHE A 42 -7.13 16.48 8.92
CA PHE A 42 -6.16 17.51 8.62
C PHE A 42 -5.49 17.97 9.93
N ALA A 43 -4.26 18.46 9.84
CA ALA A 43 -3.50 18.90 10.99
C ALA A 43 -4.00 20.25 11.52
N HIS A 44 -4.26 20.38 12.83
CA HIS A 44 -4.61 21.65 13.48
C HIS A 44 -3.38 22.49 13.86
N GLY A 45 -2.27 22.32 13.16
CA GLY A 45 -1.01 22.99 13.43
C GLY A 45 0.18 22.11 13.09
N ILE A 46 1.38 22.69 13.12
CA ILE A 46 2.63 21.99 12.79
C ILE A 46 2.87 20.76 13.69
N ALA A 47 2.40 20.79 14.94
CA ALA A 47 2.56 19.68 15.88
C ALA A 47 1.80 18.40 15.45
N GLN A 48 0.75 18.54 14.63
CA GLN A 48 -0.02 17.41 14.09
C GLN A 48 0.34 17.13 12.63
N LEU A 49 1.12 17.98 11.98
CA LEU A 49 1.42 17.88 10.56
C LEU A 49 2.44 16.76 10.32
N ARG A 50 2.00 15.70 9.65
CA ARG A 50 2.85 14.56 9.29
C ARG A 50 3.40 14.77 7.88
N PRO A 51 4.67 14.42 7.62
CA PRO A 51 5.19 14.44 6.26
C PRO A 51 4.38 13.47 5.39
N ARG A 52 4.22 13.83 4.11
CA ARG A 52 3.60 12.91 3.14
C ARG A 52 4.51 11.68 3.02
N PRO A 53 3.97 10.46 3.16
CA PRO A 53 4.78 9.27 2.98
C PRO A 53 5.26 9.21 1.53
N ASP A 54 6.48 8.73 1.34
CA ASP A 54 7.01 8.47 0.02
C ASP A 54 6.26 7.27 -0.58
N LEU A 55 5.56 7.52 -1.69
CA LEU A 55 4.75 6.49 -2.37
C LEU A 55 5.52 5.85 -3.53
N TYR A 56 6.82 6.12 -3.67
CA TYR A 56 7.64 5.59 -4.75
C TYR A 56 7.77 4.07 -4.62
N LYS A 57 7.43 3.38 -5.71
CA LYS A 57 7.44 1.92 -5.82
C LYS A 57 6.63 1.22 -4.73
N THR A 58 5.58 1.86 -4.20
CA THR A 58 4.70 1.26 -3.17
C THR A 58 3.58 0.38 -3.73
N ARG A 59 3.50 0.26 -5.05
CA ARG A 59 2.52 -0.56 -5.77
C ARG A 59 3.18 -1.17 -7.00
N LEU A 60 2.73 -2.37 -7.37
CA LEU A 60 3.16 -3.04 -8.58
C LEU A 60 2.69 -2.28 -9.83
N CYS A 61 3.59 -2.12 -10.78
CA CYS A 61 3.31 -1.56 -12.09
C CYS A 61 2.39 -2.51 -12.85
N SER A 62 1.19 -2.06 -13.20
CA SER A 62 0.22 -2.91 -13.91
C SER A 62 0.70 -3.30 -15.31
N SER A 63 1.37 -2.41 -16.04
CA SER A 63 1.93 -2.71 -17.36
C SER A 63 3.03 -3.77 -17.28
N TRP A 64 3.90 -3.67 -16.28
CA TRP A 64 4.91 -4.69 -16.03
C TRP A 64 4.28 -6.01 -15.61
N ALA A 65 3.38 -6.00 -14.63
CA ALA A 65 2.73 -7.22 -14.16
C ALA A 65 1.97 -7.97 -15.27
N LEU A 66 1.29 -7.26 -16.17
CA LEU A 66 0.47 -7.86 -17.23
C LEU A 66 1.25 -8.19 -18.51
N LEU A 67 2.17 -7.31 -18.92
CA LEU A 67 2.82 -7.40 -20.24
C LEU A 67 4.32 -7.72 -20.12
N GLN A 68 4.86 -7.77 -18.89
CA GLN A 68 6.30 -7.87 -18.61
C GLN A 68 7.11 -6.78 -19.34
N ARG A 69 6.46 -5.66 -19.64
CA ARG A 69 7.02 -4.53 -20.38
C ARG A 69 6.38 -3.24 -19.91
N CYS A 70 7.22 -2.30 -19.46
CA CYS A 70 6.80 -0.98 -19.05
C CYS A 70 7.44 0.09 -19.95
N PRO A 71 6.67 1.03 -20.52
CA PRO A 71 7.22 2.09 -21.37
C PRO A 71 8.13 3.07 -20.59
N TYR A 72 8.00 3.12 -19.26
CA TYR A 72 8.80 3.99 -18.40
C TYR A 72 10.13 3.36 -17.98
N GLY A 73 10.34 2.06 -18.23
CA GLY A 73 11.54 1.34 -17.81
C GLY A 73 11.87 1.57 -16.34
N GLU A 74 13.14 1.78 -16.04
CA GLU A 74 13.65 1.96 -14.67
C GLU A 74 13.20 3.28 -14.00
N SER A 75 12.71 4.24 -14.79
CA SER A 75 12.14 5.50 -14.27
C SER A 75 10.71 5.35 -13.77
N CYS A 76 10.13 4.15 -13.82
CA CYS A 76 8.76 3.93 -13.35
C CYS A 76 8.65 4.20 -11.85
N THR A 77 7.61 4.93 -11.46
CA THR A 77 7.28 5.21 -10.06
C THR A 77 6.57 4.04 -9.37
N HIS A 78 6.26 2.99 -10.11
CA HIS A 78 5.64 1.76 -9.64
C HIS A 78 6.65 0.62 -9.74
N ALA A 79 6.55 -0.37 -8.86
CA ALA A 79 7.49 -1.48 -8.77
C ALA A 79 7.32 -2.47 -9.94
N HIS A 80 8.42 -2.86 -10.59
CA HIS A 80 8.46 -3.90 -11.63
C HIS A 80 8.69 -5.30 -11.05
N GLY A 81 7.97 -5.64 -9.99
CA GLY A 81 8.12 -6.91 -9.28
C GLY A 81 8.07 -6.70 -7.78
N GLU A 82 8.05 -7.81 -7.03
CA GLU A 82 8.13 -7.78 -5.57
C GLU A 82 9.48 -7.25 -5.07
N GLU A 83 10.54 -7.45 -5.86
CA GLU A 83 11.91 -7.01 -5.61
C GLU A 83 12.01 -5.48 -5.44
N GLU A 84 11.20 -4.76 -6.21
CA GLU A 84 11.14 -3.30 -6.20
C GLU A 84 10.00 -2.76 -5.33
N LEU A 85 9.10 -3.63 -4.84
CA LEU A 85 7.89 -3.23 -4.13
C LEU A 85 8.20 -2.85 -2.68
N ARG A 86 8.01 -1.57 -2.37
CA ARG A 86 8.25 -1.01 -1.03
C ARG A 86 6.98 -0.93 -0.21
N THR A 87 7.06 -1.21 1.09
CA THR A 87 5.95 -0.99 2.02
C THR A 87 5.99 0.45 2.56
N ILE A 88 4.81 1.04 2.77
CA ILE A 88 4.67 2.40 3.29
C ILE A 88 5.03 2.37 4.78
N GLY A 89 6.31 2.59 5.11
CA GLY A 89 6.82 2.54 6.49
C GLY A 89 8.25 2.05 6.63
N ASP A 90 8.83 1.45 5.59
CA ASP A 90 10.18 0.83 5.61
C ASP A 90 11.34 1.85 5.63
N PHE A 91 11.03 3.15 5.63
CA PHE A 91 12.02 4.22 5.81
C PHE A 91 11.90 4.90 7.19
N ALA A 92 11.26 4.24 8.15
CA ALA A 92 11.46 4.54 9.55
C ALA A 92 12.43 3.49 10.12
N ASP A 93 13.71 3.86 10.14
CA ASP A 93 14.81 3.20 10.88
C ASP A 93 15.60 2.09 10.14
N PRO A 94 16.89 2.33 9.78
CA PRO A 94 17.77 1.32 9.19
C PRO A 94 18.27 0.23 10.17
N ALA A 95 17.77 0.13 11.41
CA ALA A 95 18.27 -0.86 12.39
C ALA A 95 17.58 -2.23 12.35
N GLU A 96 16.39 -2.38 11.76
CA GLU A 96 15.55 -3.58 11.95
C GLU A 96 15.40 -4.47 10.69
N VAL A 97 16.35 -4.43 9.76
CA VAL A 97 16.41 -5.39 8.65
C VAL A 97 17.01 -6.72 9.10
N ARG A 98 16.32 -7.41 10.01
CA ARG A 98 16.62 -8.81 10.33
C ARG A 98 15.34 -9.59 10.52
N GLY A 99 14.99 -10.43 9.53
CA GLY A 99 14.00 -11.47 9.77
C GLY A 99 13.22 -12.02 8.58
N LEU A 100 13.81 -12.18 7.39
CA LEU A 100 13.34 -13.24 6.50
C LEU A 100 14.04 -14.54 6.92
N SER A 101 13.48 -15.20 7.94
CA SER A 101 13.81 -16.59 8.21
C SER A 101 13.26 -17.42 7.06
N LYS A 102 14.15 -17.77 6.13
CA LYS A 102 14.05 -18.98 5.31
C LYS A 102 13.78 -20.15 6.24
N GLU A 103 12.57 -20.69 6.23
CA GLU A 103 12.35 -22.08 6.64
C GLU A 103 12.55 -22.98 5.40
N GLU A 104 13.82 -23.17 5.06
CA GLU A 104 14.28 -24.32 4.29
C GLU A 104 15.00 -25.21 5.31
N SER A 105 14.28 -26.17 5.86
CA SER A 105 14.86 -27.27 6.64
C SER A 105 14.40 -28.58 6.04
N SER A 106 15.01 -28.90 4.91
CA SER A 106 15.14 -30.28 4.46
C SER A 106 15.87 -31.12 5.51
N THR A 107 15.55 -32.42 5.53
CA THR A 107 16.32 -33.57 6.08
C THR A 107 16.21 -33.90 7.59
N ALA A 108 15.46 -34.97 7.88
CA ALA A 108 15.81 -36.10 8.76
C ALA A 108 14.63 -37.09 8.73
N SER A 109 14.65 -38.21 7.99
CA SER A 109 15.29 -39.48 8.36
C SER A 109 14.92 -39.94 9.77
N GLY A 110 14.00 -40.90 9.87
CA GLY A 110 13.61 -41.54 11.13
C GLY A 110 12.61 -42.67 10.90
N ASP A 111 13.14 -43.83 10.51
CA ASP A 111 12.52 -45.15 10.67
C ASP A 111 12.12 -45.39 12.13
N CYS A 112 10.88 -45.83 12.37
CA CYS A 112 10.60 -46.76 13.46
C CYS A 112 9.32 -47.59 13.16
N GLU A 113 9.53 -48.90 12.99
CA GLU A 113 8.59 -50.01 13.26
C GLU A 113 7.84 -49.80 14.60
N SER A 114 6.66 -50.34 14.89
CA SER A 114 5.97 -51.57 14.47
C SER A 114 4.46 -51.45 14.71
#